data_AF-A0A1R3T834-F1
#
_entry.id   AF-A0A1R3T834-F1
#
_cell.length_a   1.000
_cell.length_b   1.000
_cell.length_c   1.000
_cell.angle_alpha   90.00
_cell.angle_beta   90.00
_cell.angle_gamma   90.00
#
_symmetry.space_group_name_H-M   'P 1'
#
loop_
_entity.id
_entity.type
_entity.pdbx_description
1 polymer ?
#
loop_
_entity_poly.entity_id
_entity_poly.type
_entity_poly.pdbx_seq_one_letter_code
_entity_poly.pdbx_strand_id
1 'polypeptide(L)'
;MSFEDAKAILPRSLEYRQTENRAPAVGQIVRGVIGPFLSRYGLVLSFLAAWQISSVFGWINPAVFPPLDAIIGALWKGISSGALIDDIGISLQRAGIAFAAAVIIGIPLGLFMGQVAAVERALDPLLQFFRQTSALALYPVFILLLGLGEASKVFVIFWATLFPILLSTIGGVKEVDGKLIEMARTYGAGPLTIFRRVVLPASVPAIFVGLRLSATTALLLLIAAEMIGANKGIGFQVMNAQYNFQIPLMFAAILLLALLGLAANAVLVLLQRKLCRWSQPSQ
;
A
#
# COMPACT_ATOMS: atom_id res chain seq x y z
N MET A 1 71.72 22.89 -44.08
CA MET A 1 70.88 22.56 -42.91
C MET A 1 69.45 22.62 -43.41
N SER A 2 68.90 21.46 -43.77
CA SER A 2 67.68 21.31 -44.59
C SER A 2 66.43 21.43 -43.72
N PHE A 3 65.35 21.97 -44.27
CA PHE A 3 64.05 22.17 -43.62
C PHE A 3 63.33 20.86 -43.22
N GLU A 4 63.92 19.69 -43.47
CA GLU A 4 63.39 18.37 -43.10
C GLU A 4 63.63 18.00 -41.63
N ASP A 5 64.64 18.57 -40.97
CA ASP A 5 64.98 18.20 -39.58
C ASP A 5 64.09 18.87 -38.52
N ALA A 6 63.30 19.88 -38.89
CA ALA A 6 62.42 20.61 -37.96
C ALA A 6 61.08 19.92 -37.68
N LYS A 7 60.70 18.90 -38.47
CA LYS A 7 59.41 18.19 -38.33
C LYS A 7 59.44 17.03 -37.33
N ALA A 8 60.61 16.71 -36.77
CA ALA A 8 60.81 15.61 -35.83
C ALA A 8 60.62 16.00 -34.34
N ILE A 9 60.33 17.28 -34.03
CA ILE A 9 60.29 17.81 -32.65
C ILE A 9 58.85 18.19 -32.20
N LEU A 10 57.81 17.88 -32.98
CA LEU A 10 56.43 18.13 -32.55
C LEU A 10 55.81 16.86 -31.93
N PRO A 11 55.39 16.89 -30.65
CA PRO A 11 54.76 15.76 -30.00
C PRO A 11 53.42 15.41 -30.68
N ARG A 12 53.23 14.11 -30.89
CA ARG A 12 52.08 13.44 -31.54
C ARG A 12 50.76 13.53 -30.75
N SER A 13 50.53 14.59 -29.98
CA SER A 13 49.50 14.63 -28.93
C SER A 13 48.45 15.73 -29.08
N LEU A 14 48.29 16.31 -30.28
CA LEU A 14 47.19 17.25 -30.54
C LEU A 14 46.50 16.94 -31.87
N GLU A 15 46.12 15.68 -32.09
CA GLU A 15 44.90 15.44 -32.86
C GLU A 15 43.75 15.98 -32.03
N TYR A 16 43.33 17.20 -32.37
CA TYR A 16 42.08 17.78 -31.89
C TYR A 16 40.97 16.83 -32.32
N ARG A 17 40.59 15.92 -31.41
CA ARG A 17 39.43 15.05 -31.55
C ARG A 17 38.27 16.01 -31.78
N GLN A 18 37.83 16.15 -33.03
CA GLN A 18 36.59 16.82 -33.37
C GLN A 18 35.53 16.12 -32.55
N THR A 19 35.14 16.73 -31.43
CA THR A 19 33.91 16.38 -30.74
C THR A 19 32.82 16.77 -31.71
N GLU A 20 32.46 15.83 -32.58
CA GLU A 20 31.26 15.87 -33.39
C GLU A 20 30.12 16.11 -32.39
N ASN A 21 29.72 17.37 -32.27
CA ASN A 21 28.70 17.84 -31.36
C ASN A 21 27.36 17.35 -31.90
N ARG A 22 27.13 16.03 -31.82
CA ARG A 22 25.83 15.43 -32.07
C ARG A 22 24.99 15.76 -30.84
N ALA A 23 24.36 16.93 -30.87
CA ALA A 23 23.22 17.21 -30.01
C ALA A 23 22.33 15.96 -30.02
N PRO A 24 21.99 15.35 -28.88
CA PRO A 24 21.16 14.17 -28.88
C PRO A 24 19.84 14.57 -29.54
N ALA A 25 19.59 14.02 -30.74
CA ALA A 25 18.39 14.32 -31.49
C ALA A 25 17.22 14.01 -30.57
N VAL A 26 16.39 15.02 -30.30
CA VAL A 26 15.23 14.94 -29.39
C VAL A 26 14.40 13.67 -29.67
N GLY A 27 14.36 13.21 -30.92
CA GLY A 27 13.75 11.95 -31.34
C GLY A 27 14.29 10.66 -30.70
N GLN A 28 15.60 10.54 -30.39
CA GLN A 28 16.17 9.35 -29.74
C GLN A 28 15.86 9.32 -28.23
N ILE A 29 15.82 10.48 -27.57
CA ILE A 29 15.40 10.59 -26.17
C ILE A 29 13.90 10.29 -26.06
N VAL A 30 13.09 10.84 -26.96
CA VAL A 30 11.64 10.60 -27.03
C VAL A 30 11.34 9.11 -27.28
N ARG A 31 12.06 8.43 -28.19
CA ARG A 31 11.86 7.00 -28.46
C ARG A 31 12.33 6.10 -27.31
N GLY A 32 13.41 6.48 -26.62
CA GLY A 32 13.96 5.76 -25.46
C GLY A 32 13.12 5.89 -24.19
N VAL A 33 12.34 6.97 -24.03
CA VAL A 33 11.42 7.16 -22.90
C VAL A 33 10.02 6.63 -23.22
N ILE A 34 9.51 6.87 -24.43
CA ILE A 34 8.17 6.42 -24.84
C ILE A 34 8.11 4.90 -25.02
N GLY A 35 9.16 4.26 -25.55
CA GLY A 35 9.20 2.80 -25.72
C GLY A 35 8.92 2.00 -24.43
N PRO A 36 9.70 2.19 -23.35
CA PRO A 36 9.47 1.49 -22.08
C PRO A 36 8.23 1.99 -21.32
N PHE A 37 7.82 3.24 -21.52
CA PHE A 37 6.57 3.76 -20.93
C PHE A 37 5.34 3.12 -21.58
N LEU A 38 5.32 3.00 -22.91
CA LEU A 38 4.25 2.39 -23.67
C LEU A 38 4.22 0.87 -23.51
N SER A 39 5.38 0.20 -23.35
CA SER A 39 5.39 -1.24 -23.05
C SER A 39 4.83 -1.55 -21.65
N ARG A 40 4.98 -0.63 -20.68
CA ARG A 40 4.56 -0.83 -19.29
C ARG A 40 3.13 -0.34 -19.01
N TYR A 41 2.71 0.76 -19.63
CA TYR A 41 1.39 1.37 -19.41
C TYR A 41 0.45 1.26 -20.62
N GLY A 42 0.93 0.77 -21.77
CA GLY A 42 0.15 0.71 -23.00
C GLY A 42 -1.13 -0.10 -22.88
N LEU A 43 -1.10 -1.20 -22.11
CA LEU A 43 -2.27 -2.06 -21.89
C LEU A 43 -3.34 -1.37 -21.02
N VAL A 44 -2.91 -0.59 -20.01
CA VAL A 44 -3.82 0.21 -19.16
C VAL A 44 -4.41 1.35 -19.97
N LEU A 45 -3.60 2.05 -20.76
CA LEU A 45 -4.04 3.14 -21.62
C LEU A 45 -4.99 2.65 -22.72
N SER A 46 -4.72 1.50 -23.34
CA SER A 46 -5.62 0.90 -24.32
C SER A 46 -6.94 0.49 -23.70
N PHE A 47 -6.94 -0.04 -22.47
CA PHE A 47 -8.16 -0.38 -21.75
C PHE A 47 -9.00 0.87 -21.44
N LEU A 48 -8.39 1.94 -20.94
CA LEU A 48 -9.08 3.20 -20.66
C LEU A 48 -9.61 3.87 -21.93
N ALA A 49 -8.85 3.82 -23.03
CA ALA A 49 -9.29 4.33 -24.32
C ALA A 49 -10.46 3.51 -24.87
N ALA A 50 -10.38 2.18 -24.81
CA ALA A 50 -11.47 1.29 -25.23
C ALA A 50 -12.75 1.52 -24.42
N TRP A 51 -12.62 1.78 -23.10
CA TRP A 51 -13.75 2.17 -22.25
C TRP A 51 -14.38 3.48 -22.74
N GLN A 52 -13.59 4.55 -22.86
CA GLN A 52 -14.11 5.86 -23.27
C GLN A 52 -14.82 5.76 -24.63
N ILE A 53 -14.20 5.08 -25.60
CA ILE A 53 -14.78 4.88 -26.92
C ILE A 53 -16.09 4.09 -26.83
N SER A 54 -16.11 2.98 -26.09
CA SER A 54 -17.31 2.14 -25.97
C SER A 54 -18.50 2.89 -25.34
N SER A 55 -18.24 3.73 -24.34
CA SER A 55 -19.28 4.54 -23.68
C SER A 55 -19.75 5.71 -24.54
N VAL A 56 -18.85 6.39 -25.28
CA VAL A 56 -19.20 7.55 -26.13
C VAL A 56 -19.93 7.13 -27.41
N PHE A 57 -19.50 6.04 -28.05
CA PHE A 57 -20.12 5.53 -29.27
C PHE A 57 -21.41 4.72 -28.99
N GLY A 58 -21.85 4.64 -27.72
CA GLY A 58 -23.10 4.00 -27.33
C GLY A 58 -23.10 2.47 -27.48
N TRP A 59 -21.92 1.85 -27.59
CA TRP A 59 -21.80 0.38 -27.62
C TRP A 59 -22.20 -0.24 -26.28
N ILE A 60 -22.08 0.54 -25.20
CA ILE A 60 -22.50 0.19 -23.85
C ILE A 60 -23.42 1.29 -23.33
N ASN A 61 -24.50 0.92 -22.62
CA ASN A 61 -25.43 1.89 -22.04
C ASN A 61 -24.68 2.84 -21.07
N PRO A 62 -24.62 4.15 -21.34
CA PRO A 62 -23.94 5.12 -20.48
C PRO A 62 -24.52 5.22 -19.07
N ALA A 63 -25.78 4.80 -18.88
CA ALA A 63 -26.40 4.69 -17.57
C ALA A 63 -25.82 3.54 -16.74
N VAL A 64 -25.18 2.54 -17.36
CA VAL A 64 -24.51 1.42 -16.66
C VAL A 64 -22.99 1.64 -16.62
N PHE A 65 -22.43 2.20 -17.69
CA PHE A 65 -20.99 2.40 -17.87
C PHE A 65 -20.72 3.84 -18.32
N PRO A 66 -20.72 4.81 -17.38
CA PRO A 66 -20.54 6.21 -17.71
C PRO A 66 -19.14 6.48 -18.28
N PRO A 67 -19.01 7.50 -19.14
CA PRO A 67 -17.71 7.87 -19.69
C PRO A 67 -16.85 8.55 -18.61
N LEU A 68 -15.53 8.51 -18.80
CA LEU A 68 -14.54 8.96 -17.80
C LEU A 68 -14.68 10.46 -17.47
N ASP A 69 -15.07 11.29 -18.44
CA ASP A 69 -15.32 12.72 -18.24
C ASP A 69 -16.48 12.98 -17.27
N ALA A 70 -17.56 12.18 -17.34
CA ALA A 70 -18.68 12.28 -16.41
C ALA A 70 -18.28 11.86 -14.99
N ILE A 71 -17.44 10.83 -14.86
CA ILE A 71 -16.90 10.37 -13.58
C ILE A 71 -16.02 11.46 -12.96
N ILE A 72 -15.10 12.05 -13.74
CA ILE A 72 -14.22 13.12 -13.27
C ILE A 72 -15.02 14.37 -12.90
N GLY A 73 -16.03 14.73 -13.69
CA GLY A 73 -16.92 15.85 -13.40
C GLY A 73 -17.71 15.65 -12.10
N ALA A 74 -18.23 14.44 -11.87
CA ALA A 74 -18.92 14.09 -10.62
C ALA A 74 -17.98 14.14 -9.42
N LEU A 75 -16.75 13.64 -9.57
CA LEU A 75 -15.71 13.68 -8.54
C LEU A 75 -15.35 15.13 -8.19
N TRP A 76 -15.10 15.97 -9.20
CA TRP A 76 -14.78 17.38 -9.00
C TRP A 76 -15.92 18.11 -8.30
N LYS A 77 -17.16 17.93 -8.77
CA LYS A 77 -18.35 18.55 -8.16
C LYS A 77 -18.46 18.16 -6.70
N GLY A 78 -18.31 16.88 -6.39
CA GLY A 78 -18.49 16.36 -5.05
C GLY A 78 -17.35 16.71 -4.08
N ILE A 79 -16.12 16.91 -4.57
CA ILE A 79 -15.02 17.50 -3.79
C ILE A 79 -15.28 18.99 -3.57
N SER A 80 -15.65 19.73 -4.62
CA SER A 80 -15.87 21.18 -4.55
C SER A 80 -17.05 21.56 -3.66
N SER A 81 -18.05 20.69 -3.52
CA SER A 81 -19.19 20.88 -2.62
C SER A 81 -18.89 20.54 -1.16
N GLY A 82 -17.70 19.97 -0.87
CA GLY A 82 -17.31 19.53 0.47
C GLY A 82 -17.93 18.19 0.92
N ALA A 83 -18.97 17.71 0.26
CA ALA A 83 -19.69 16.49 0.66
C ALA A 83 -18.77 15.25 0.69
N LEU A 84 -17.94 15.03 -0.34
CA LEU A 84 -17.00 13.91 -0.33
C LEU A 84 -15.84 14.11 0.66
N ILE A 85 -15.50 15.35 1.01
CA ILE A 85 -14.40 15.63 1.95
C ILE A 85 -14.77 15.14 3.35
N ASP A 86 -16.00 15.39 3.77
CA ASP A 86 -16.51 14.90 5.06
C ASP A 86 -16.53 13.37 5.10
N ASP A 87 -16.97 12.73 4.02
CA ASP A 87 -16.99 11.27 3.90
C ASP A 87 -15.58 10.68 3.94
N ILE A 88 -14.61 11.30 3.24
CA ILE A 88 -13.20 10.90 3.31
C ILE A 88 -12.70 10.98 4.76
N GLY A 89 -12.97 12.09 5.45
CA GLY A 89 -12.51 12.31 6.82
C GLY A 89 -13.01 11.22 7.77
N ILE A 90 -14.30 10.90 7.69
CA ILE A 90 -14.92 9.86 8.53
C ILE A 90 -14.36 8.48 8.21
N SER A 91 -14.25 8.14 6.93
CA SER A 91 -13.67 6.87 6.48
C SER A 91 -12.22 6.70 6.96
N LEU A 92 -11.41 7.75 6.85
CA LEU A 92 -10.02 7.76 7.26
C LEU A 92 -9.88 7.68 8.79
N GLN A 93 -10.75 8.36 9.53
CA GLN A 93 -10.79 8.29 10.99
C GLN A 93 -11.10 6.86 11.47
N ARG A 94 -12.12 6.22 10.91
CA ARG A 94 -12.50 4.83 11.26
C ARG A 94 -11.36 3.86 11.02
N ALA A 95 -10.77 3.89 9.83
CA ALA A 95 -9.64 3.03 9.50
C ALA A 95 -8.42 3.36 10.37
N GLY A 96 -8.15 4.64 10.62
CA GLY A 96 -7.03 5.10 11.44
C GLY A 96 -7.12 4.59 12.89
N ILE A 97 -8.28 4.72 13.52
CA ILE A 97 -8.51 4.24 14.89
C ILE A 97 -8.38 2.72 14.96
N ALA A 98 -9.04 1.99 14.04
CA ALA A 98 -8.99 0.54 14.00
C ALA A 98 -7.56 0.02 13.78
N PHE A 99 -6.85 0.61 12.82
CA PHE A 99 -5.47 0.24 12.50
C PHE A 99 -4.52 0.56 13.65
N ALA A 100 -4.63 1.75 14.26
CA ALA A 100 -3.81 2.11 15.42
C ALA A 100 -4.02 1.15 16.59
N ALA A 101 -5.27 0.79 16.89
CA ALA A 101 -5.58 -0.21 17.91
C ALA A 101 -4.97 -1.58 17.58
N ALA A 102 -5.05 -2.02 16.32
CA ALA A 102 -4.47 -3.27 15.86
C ALA A 102 -2.94 -3.27 15.94
N VAL A 103 -2.28 -2.14 15.68
CA VAL A 103 -0.82 -1.98 15.84
C VAL A 103 -0.41 -2.04 17.31
N ILE A 104 -1.10 -1.28 18.17
CA ILE A 104 -0.82 -1.19 19.61
C ILE A 104 -1.00 -2.55 20.29
N ILE A 105 -1.94 -3.37 19.84
CA ILE A 105 -2.21 -4.69 20.44
C ILE A 105 -1.42 -5.79 19.72
N GLY A 106 -1.46 -5.82 18.40
CA GLY A 106 -0.92 -6.90 17.57
C GLY A 106 0.60 -6.99 17.60
N ILE A 107 1.32 -5.86 17.62
CA ILE A 107 2.78 -5.89 17.67
C ILE A 107 3.27 -6.42 19.02
N PRO A 108 2.86 -5.88 20.18
CA PRO A 108 3.33 -6.40 21.47
C PRO A 108 2.94 -7.85 21.70
N LEU A 109 1.71 -8.23 21.36
CA LEU A 109 1.24 -9.60 21.49
C LEU A 109 2.04 -10.53 20.57
N GLY A 110 2.32 -10.12 19.34
CA GLY A 110 3.09 -10.91 18.38
C GLY A 110 4.55 -11.08 18.81
N LEU A 111 5.18 -10.01 19.32
CA LEU A 111 6.53 -10.06 19.86
C LEU A 111 6.63 -11.00 21.07
N PHE A 112 5.62 -10.96 21.94
CA PHE A 112 5.54 -11.82 23.11
C PHE A 112 5.35 -13.29 22.72
N MET A 113 4.39 -13.58 21.85
CA MET A 113 4.11 -14.94 21.37
C MET A 113 5.28 -15.52 20.57
N GLY A 114 5.97 -14.71 19.77
CA GLY A 114 7.15 -15.15 19.01
C GLY A 114 8.34 -15.57 19.90
N GLN A 115 8.43 -15.07 21.13
CA GLN A 115 9.48 -15.46 22.07
C GLN A 115 9.12 -16.66 22.92
N VAL A 116 7.84 -16.78 23.30
CA VAL A 116 7.38 -17.79 24.24
C VAL A 116 6.67 -18.92 23.48
N ALA A 117 7.44 -19.92 23.07
CA ALA A 117 6.94 -21.05 22.28
C ALA A 117 5.76 -21.81 22.93
N ALA A 118 5.63 -21.78 24.25
CA ALA A 118 4.50 -22.37 24.96
C ALA A 118 3.19 -21.59 24.75
N VAL A 119 3.24 -20.26 24.82
CA VAL A 119 2.09 -19.38 24.60
C VAL A 119 1.63 -19.49 23.15
N GLU A 120 2.57 -19.52 22.22
CA GLU A 120 2.27 -19.73 20.82
C GLU A 120 1.59 -21.08 20.58
N ARG A 121 2.17 -22.19 21.05
CA ARG A 121 1.56 -23.52 20.86
C ARG A 121 0.14 -23.62 21.42
N ALA A 122 -0.13 -22.94 22.54
CA ALA A 122 -1.47 -22.91 23.14
C ALA A 122 -2.46 -22.07 22.32
N LEU A 123 -2.02 -20.96 21.73
CA LEU A 123 -2.88 -20.03 20.99
C LEU A 123 -2.93 -20.32 19.48
N ASP A 124 -2.01 -21.09 18.92
CA ASP A 124 -1.92 -21.37 17.49
C ASP A 124 -3.25 -21.91 16.89
N PRO A 125 -3.95 -22.87 17.51
CA PRO A 125 -5.26 -23.32 17.00
C PRO A 125 -6.29 -22.18 16.93
N LEU A 126 -6.32 -21.30 17.93
CA LEU A 126 -7.21 -20.13 17.94
C LEU A 126 -6.83 -19.12 16.86
N LEU A 127 -5.53 -18.85 16.68
CA LEU A 127 -5.03 -17.97 15.64
C LEU A 127 -5.36 -18.50 14.25
N GLN A 128 -5.21 -19.80 14.02
CA GLN A 128 -5.58 -20.42 12.75
C GLN A 128 -7.08 -20.35 12.50
N PHE A 129 -7.90 -20.63 13.51
CA PHE A 129 -9.35 -20.54 13.40
C PHE A 129 -9.81 -19.12 13.05
N PHE A 130 -9.35 -18.12 13.80
CA PHE A 130 -9.75 -16.74 13.56
C PHE A 130 -9.16 -16.16 12.27
N ARG A 131 -7.99 -16.60 11.83
CA ARG A 131 -7.43 -16.23 10.52
C ARG A 131 -8.28 -16.75 9.36
N GLN A 132 -8.80 -17.97 9.47
CA GLN A 132 -9.67 -18.55 8.42
C GLN A 132 -11.09 -17.98 8.46
N THR A 133 -11.51 -17.47 9.61
CA THR A 133 -12.81 -16.83 9.77
C THR A 133 -12.80 -15.46 9.12
N SER A 134 -13.58 -15.30 8.05
CA SER A 134 -13.75 -14.01 7.38
C SER A 134 -14.32 -12.98 8.37
N ALA A 135 -13.58 -11.88 8.58
CA ALA A 135 -14.04 -10.77 9.42
C ALA A 135 -15.39 -10.19 8.92
N LEU A 136 -15.63 -10.23 7.61
CA LEU A 136 -16.91 -9.81 7.01
C LEU A 136 -18.08 -10.69 7.46
N ALA A 137 -17.87 -12.01 7.56
CA ALA A 137 -18.90 -12.93 8.00
C ALA A 137 -19.28 -12.71 9.49
N LEU A 138 -18.35 -12.20 10.29
CA LEU A 138 -18.59 -11.84 11.69
C LEU A 138 -19.23 -10.46 11.86
N TYR A 139 -19.33 -9.65 10.81
CA TYR A 139 -19.82 -8.29 10.95
C TYR A 139 -21.23 -8.19 11.57
N PRO A 140 -22.22 -9.01 11.16
CA PRO A 140 -23.54 -9.03 11.80
C PRO A 140 -23.48 -9.37 13.30
N VAL A 141 -22.55 -10.26 13.70
CA VAL A 141 -22.34 -10.61 15.12
C VAL A 141 -21.79 -9.41 15.88
N PHE A 142 -20.85 -8.67 15.31
CA PHE A 142 -20.33 -7.45 15.92
C PHE A 142 -21.37 -6.34 16.01
N ILE A 143 -22.28 -6.24 15.03
CA ILE A 143 -23.44 -5.35 15.11
C ILE A 143 -24.36 -5.76 16.27
N LEU A 144 -24.62 -7.06 16.43
CA LEU A 144 -25.47 -7.56 17.52
C LEU A 144 -24.87 -7.27 18.90
N LEU A 145 -23.54 -7.43 19.05
CA LEU A 145 -22.84 -7.27 20.32
C LEU A 145 -22.53 -5.81 20.68
N LEU A 146 -22.09 -5.01 19.71
CA LEU A 146 -21.62 -3.64 19.92
C LEU A 146 -22.65 -2.58 19.49
N GLY A 147 -23.78 -3.03 18.94
CA GLY A 147 -24.81 -2.17 18.36
C GLY A 147 -24.51 -1.72 16.93
N LEU A 148 -25.55 -1.19 16.28
CA LEU A 148 -25.42 -0.43 15.04
C LEU A 148 -24.76 0.92 15.35
N GLY A 149 -23.54 1.14 14.86
CA GLY A 149 -22.84 2.38 15.16
C GLY A 149 -21.39 2.39 14.71
N GLU A 150 -20.61 3.33 15.23
CA GLU A 150 -19.19 3.47 14.93
C GLU A 150 -18.36 2.34 15.54
N ALA A 151 -18.72 1.89 16.75
CA ALA A 151 -18.00 0.85 17.47
C ALA A 151 -17.92 -0.47 16.69
N SER A 152 -19.05 -0.96 16.15
CA SER A 152 -19.08 -2.21 15.37
C SER A 152 -18.27 -2.11 14.05
N LYS A 153 -18.30 -0.95 13.38
CA LYS A 153 -17.50 -0.69 12.18
C LYS A 153 -16.00 -0.69 12.47
N VAL A 154 -15.59 0.06 13.50
CA VAL A 154 -14.18 0.12 13.90
C VAL A 154 -13.70 -1.25 14.35
N PHE A 155 -14.53 -2.00 15.09
CA PHE A 155 -14.16 -3.31 15.60
C PHE A 155 -13.97 -4.36 14.49
N VAL A 156 -14.84 -4.38 13.46
CA VAL A 156 -14.66 -5.33 12.35
C VAL A 156 -13.38 -5.07 11.57
N ILE A 157 -13.03 -3.79 11.37
CA ILE A 157 -11.76 -3.38 10.73
C ILE A 157 -10.58 -3.75 11.64
N PHE A 158 -10.67 -3.47 12.94
CA PHE A 158 -9.66 -3.85 13.91
C PHE A 158 -9.41 -5.37 13.89
N TRP A 159 -10.48 -6.16 13.91
CA TRP A 159 -10.41 -7.62 13.87
C TRP A 159 -9.68 -8.11 12.62
N ALA A 160 -10.03 -7.60 11.44
CA ALA A 160 -9.41 -7.98 10.18
C ALA A 160 -7.94 -7.56 10.05
N THR A 161 -7.55 -6.48 10.73
CA THR A 161 -6.19 -5.92 10.66
C THR A 161 -5.27 -6.47 11.74
N LEU A 162 -5.81 -6.98 12.84
CA LEU A 162 -5.05 -7.55 13.94
C LEU A 162 -4.23 -8.77 13.50
N PHE A 163 -4.84 -9.73 12.79
CA PHE A 163 -4.20 -11.00 12.47
C PHE A 163 -2.99 -10.88 11.52
N PRO A 164 -3.02 -10.13 10.41
CA PRO A 164 -1.83 -10.01 9.57
C PRO A 164 -0.67 -9.31 10.28
N ILE A 165 -0.94 -8.30 11.13
CA ILE A 165 0.08 -7.67 11.99
C ILE A 165 0.65 -8.70 12.97
N LEU A 166 -0.21 -9.39 13.71
CA LEU A 166 0.18 -10.34 14.73
C LEU A 166 1.05 -11.46 14.16
N LEU A 167 0.56 -12.11 13.08
CA LEU A 167 1.22 -13.26 12.49
C LEU A 167 2.54 -12.89 11.81
N SER A 168 2.60 -11.75 11.10
CA SER A 168 3.86 -11.29 10.51
C SER A 168 4.88 -10.90 11.57
N THR A 169 4.42 -10.40 12.72
CA THR A 169 5.30 -10.10 13.86
C THR A 169 5.85 -11.39 14.49
N ILE A 170 5.01 -12.41 14.69
CA ILE A 170 5.43 -13.73 15.18
C ILE A 170 6.45 -14.36 14.22
N GLY A 171 6.15 -14.33 12.91
CA GLY A 171 7.07 -14.81 11.87
C GLY A 171 8.40 -14.08 11.91
N GLY A 172 8.38 -12.75 12.01
CA GLY A 172 9.59 -11.92 12.12
C GLY A 172 10.49 -12.26 13.29
N VAL A 173 9.92 -12.57 14.45
CA VAL A 173 10.70 -12.99 15.63
C VAL A 173 11.33 -14.37 15.43
N LYS A 174 10.64 -15.27 14.72
CA LYS A 174 11.11 -16.63 14.46
C LYS A 174 12.18 -16.71 13.38
N GLU A 175 12.15 -15.81 12.43
CA GLU A 175 13.14 -15.72 11.35
C GLU A 175 14.47 -15.10 11.80
N VAL A 176 14.56 -14.62 13.04
CA VAL A 176 15.82 -14.12 13.61
C VAL A 176 16.86 -15.24 13.66
N ASP A 177 18.03 -14.98 13.09
CA ASP A 177 19.14 -15.95 13.08
C ASP A 177 19.53 -16.33 14.51
N GLY A 178 19.36 -17.63 14.82
CA GLY A 178 19.73 -18.21 16.11
C GLY A 178 21.20 -17.97 16.47
N LYS A 179 22.10 -17.87 15.46
CA LYS A 179 23.52 -17.57 15.69
C LYS A 179 23.74 -16.19 16.27
N LEU A 180 22.95 -15.18 15.88
CA LEU A 180 23.04 -13.83 16.45
C LEU A 180 22.62 -13.83 17.92
N ILE A 181 21.63 -14.64 18.27
CA ILE A 181 21.16 -14.81 19.65
C ILE A 181 22.22 -15.54 20.49
N GLU A 182 22.79 -16.62 19.96
CA GLU A 182 23.84 -17.40 20.63
C GLU A 182 25.10 -16.57 20.84
N MET A 183 25.57 -15.86 19.81
CA MET A 183 26.68 -14.91 19.90
C MET A 183 26.43 -13.88 21.00
N ALA A 184 25.26 -13.23 21.01
CA ALA A 184 24.93 -12.24 22.03
C ALA A 184 24.97 -12.84 23.46
N ARG A 185 24.52 -14.08 23.64
CA ARG A 185 24.61 -14.79 24.93
C ARG A 185 26.06 -15.05 25.34
N THR A 186 26.92 -15.47 24.41
CA THR A 186 28.35 -15.71 24.69
C THR A 186 29.08 -14.44 25.13
N TYR A 187 28.67 -13.27 24.62
CA TYR A 187 29.16 -11.96 25.07
C TYR A 187 28.51 -11.46 26.38
N GLY A 188 27.71 -12.29 27.08
CA GLY A 188 27.10 -11.96 28.37
C GLY A 188 25.83 -11.10 28.28
N ALA A 189 25.21 -10.97 27.10
CA ALA A 189 23.97 -10.20 26.98
C ALA A 189 22.80 -10.89 27.69
N GLY A 190 22.17 -10.19 28.63
CA GLY A 190 20.93 -10.65 29.28
C GLY A 190 19.73 -10.73 28.32
N PRO A 191 18.64 -11.40 28.73
CA PRO A 191 17.48 -11.66 27.86
C PRO A 191 16.82 -10.37 27.34
N LEU A 192 16.71 -9.33 28.16
CA LEU A 192 16.17 -8.04 27.74
C LEU A 192 17.06 -7.33 26.71
N THR A 193 18.38 -7.50 26.83
CA THR A 193 19.37 -6.93 25.90
C THR A 193 19.29 -7.63 24.55
N ILE A 194 19.21 -8.96 24.55
CA ILE A 194 19.01 -9.77 23.34
C ILE A 194 17.70 -9.36 22.66
N PHE A 195 16.62 -9.23 23.43
CA PHE A 195 15.34 -8.79 22.86
C PHE A 195 15.44 -7.42 22.17
N ARG A 196 15.94 -6.40 22.88
CA ARG A 196 15.97 -5.02 22.36
C ARG A 196 16.98 -4.78 21.26
N ARG A 197 18.13 -5.48 21.28
CA ARG A 197 19.24 -5.23 20.34
C ARG A 197 19.35 -6.23 19.21
N VAL A 198 18.77 -7.43 19.34
CA VAL A 198 18.85 -8.48 18.32
C VAL A 198 17.47 -8.78 17.76
N VAL A 199 16.54 -9.24 18.61
CA VAL A 199 15.24 -9.75 18.15
C VAL A 199 14.36 -8.63 17.58
N LEU A 200 14.16 -7.55 18.34
CA LEU A 200 13.29 -6.45 17.92
C LEU A 200 13.76 -5.81 16.61
N PRO A 201 15.03 -5.39 16.44
CA PRO A 201 15.49 -4.80 15.18
C PRO A 201 15.43 -5.76 13.99
N ALA A 202 15.71 -7.05 14.21
CA ALA A 202 15.64 -8.06 13.16
C ALA A 202 14.19 -8.38 12.73
N SER A 203 13.22 -8.21 13.63
CA SER A 203 11.79 -8.46 13.35
C SER A 203 11.10 -7.29 12.64
N VAL A 204 11.65 -6.07 12.72
CA VAL A 204 11.05 -4.84 12.16
C VAL A 204 10.65 -4.98 10.68
N PRO A 205 11.48 -5.53 9.76
CA PRO A 205 11.09 -5.69 8.36
C PRO A 205 9.81 -6.54 8.18
N ALA A 206 9.69 -7.64 8.92
CA ALA A 206 8.51 -8.51 8.88
C ALA A 206 7.27 -7.84 9.51
N ILE A 207 7.45 -7.05 10.58
CA ILE A 207 6.37 -6.22 11.13
C ILE A 207 5.83 -5.26 10.06
N PHE A 208 6.71 -4.63 9.27
CA PHE A 208 6.29 -3.75 8.17
C PHE A 208 5.55 -4.48 7.05
N VAL A 209 5.89 -5.74 6.77
CA VAL A 209 5.10 -6.58 5.86
C VAL A 209 3.69 -6.76 6.41
N GLY A 210 3.56 -7.09 7.71
CA GLY A 210 2.26 -7.21 8.39
C GLY A 210 1.44 -5.93 8.36
N LEU A 211 2.07 -4.79 8.67
CA LEU A 211 1.42 -3.46 8.61
C LEU A 211 0.88 -3.17 7.21
N ARG A 212 1.61 -3.51 6.15
CA ARG A 212 1.19 -3.27 4.76
C ARG A 212 0.03 -4.17 4.36
N LEU A 213 0.10 -5.45 4.72
CA LEU A 213 -1.01 -6.39 4.50
C LEU A 213 -2.25 -5.91 5.24
N SER A 214 -2.11 -5.53 6.50
CA SER A 214 -3.22 -5.01 7.30
C SER A 214 -3.78 -3.69 6.79
N ALA A 215 -2.98 -2.79 6.24
CA ALA A 215 -3.53 -1.55 5.67
C ALA A 215 -4.40 -1.83 4.43
N THR A 216 -4.01 -2.82 3.63
CA THR A 216 -4.81 -3.25 2.48
C THR A 216 -6.12 -3.90 2.93
N THR A 217 -6.06 -4.79 3.93
CA THR A 217 -7.28 -5.40 4.48
C THR A 217 -8.16 -4.39 5.20
N ALA A 218 -7.58 -3.40 5.89
CA ALA A 218 -8.31 -2.32 6.56
C ALA A 218 -9.21 -1.58 5.59
N LEU A 219 -8.69 -1.22 4.41
CA LEU A 219 -9.44 -0.51 3.38
C LEU A 219 -10.58 -1.37 2.83
N LEU A 220 -10.31 -2.63 2.50
CA LEU A 220 -11.33 -3.55 1.97
C LEU A 220 -12.48 -3.73 2.98
N LEU A 221 -12.15 -3.89 4.25
CA LEU A 221 -13.14 -4.06 5.31
C LEU A 221 -13.86 -2.75 5.66
N LEU A 222 -13.16 -1.62 5.62
CA LEU A 222 -13.78 -0.30 5.79
C LEU A 222 -14.89 -0.11 4.77
N ILE A 223 -14.60 -0.34 3.49
CA ILE A 223 -15.57 -0.18 2.40
C ILE A 223 -16.79 -1.07 2.66
N ALA A 224 -16.56 -2.35 2.94
CA ALA A 224 -17.65 -3.29 3.17
C ALA A 224 -18.48 -2.95 4.42
N ALA A 225 -17.84 -2.53 5.51
CA ALA A 225 -18.52 -2.11 6.73
C ALA A 225 -19.37 -0.85 6.51
N GLU A 226 -18.87 0.09 5.70
CA GLU A 226 -19.60 1.32 5.35
C GLU A 226 -20.80 1.06 4.44
N MET A 227 -20.68 0.14 3.49
CA MET A 227 -21.78 -0.23 2.59
C MET A 227 -22.97 -0.87 3.32
N ILE A 228 -22.73 -1.59 4.42
CA ILE A 228 -23.77 -2.35 5.12
C ILE A 228 -24.48 -1.50 6.19
N GLY A 229 -23.75 -0.66 6.93
CA GLY A 229 -24.30 -0.08 8.18
C GLY A 229 -23.83 1.32 8.51
N ALA A 230 -23.32 2.10 7.55
CA ALA A 230 -22.95 3.49 7.75
C ALA A 230 -23.97 4.47 7.19
N ASN A 231 -24.02 5.66 7.79
CA ASN A 231 -24.82 6.80 7.30
C ASN A 231 -23.94 7.90 6.67
N LYS A 232 -22.62 7.71 6.71
CA LYS A 232 -21.57 8.61 6.22
C LYS A 232 -20.33 7.78 5.90
N GLY A 233 -19.48 8.25 4.99
CA GLY A 233 -18.28 7.56 4.53
C GLY A 233 -18.34 7.23 3.04
N ILE A 234 -17.18 6.94 2.45
CA ILE A 234 -17.08 6.75 1.01
C ILE A 234 -17.79 5.45 0.57
N GLY A 235 -17.71 4.37 1.36
CA GLY A 235 -18.45 3.14 1.06
C GLY A 235 -19.97 3.34 1.14
N PHE A 236 -20.43 4.21 2.04
CA PHE A 236 -21.83 4.63 2.08
C PHE A 236 -22.21 5.41 0.81
N GLN A 237 -21.35 6.33 0.35
CA GLN A 237 -21.64 7.09 -0.87
C GLN A 237 -21.72 6.22 -2.12
N VAL A 238 -20.93 5.15 -2.21
CA VAL A 238 -21.06 4.16 -3.29
C VAL A 238 -22.47 3.56 -3.29
N MET A 239 -22.95 3.10 -2.13
CA MET A 239 -24.29 2.52 -2.01
C MET A 239 -25.40 3.55 -2.23
N ASN A 240 -25.27 4.74 -1.66
CA ASN A 240 -26.24 5.81 -1.81
C ASN A 240 -26.35 6.25 -3.28
N ALA A 241 -25.23 6.43 -3.99
CA ALA A 241 -25.23 6.75 -5.41
C ALA A 241 -25.83 5.62 -6.24
N GLN A 242 -25.57 4.36 -5.88
CA GLN A 242 -26.18 3.19 -6.52
C GLN A 242 -27.72 3.20 -6.35
N TYR A 243 -28.23 3.37 -5.13
CA TYR A 243 -29.67 3.37 -4.87
C TYR A 243 -30.41 4.55 -5.52
N ASN A 244 -29.72 5.68 -5.71
CA ASN A 244 -30.26 6.87 -6.40
C ASN A 244 -29.99 6.87 -7.91
N PHE A 245 -29.46 5.78 -8.48
CA PHE A 245 -29.08 5.68 -9.89
C PHE A 245 -28.12 6.79 -10.37
N GLN A 246 -27.33 7.36 -9.46
CA GLN A 246 -26.28 8.34 -9.76
C GLN A 246 -24.98 7.65 -10.12
N ILE A 247 -24.99 6.89 -11.21
CA ILE A 247 -23.89 6.00 -11.60
C ILE A 247 -22.55 6.74 -11.79
N PRO A 248 -22.48 7.94 -12.39
CA PRO A 248 -21.23 8.71 -12.43
C PRO A 248 -20.64 9.00 -11.04
N LEU A 249 -21.48 9.30 -10.05
CA LEU A 249 -21.05 9.56 -8.67
C LEU A 249 -20.58 8.26 -7.99
N MET A 250 -21.26 7.14 -8.25
CA MET A 250 -20.86 5.83 -7.74
C MET A 250 -19.45 5.46 -8.22
N PHE A 251 -19.18 5.58 -9.52
CA PHE A 251 -17.84 5.34 -10.07
C PHE A 251 -16.80 6.34 -9.57
N ALA A 252 -17.18 7.60 -9.36
CA ALA A 252 -16.30 8.60 -8.77
C ALA A 252 -15.89 8.22 -7.33
N ALA A 253 -16.83 7.77 -6.50
CA ALA A 253 -16.55 7.30 -5.15
C ALA A 253 -15.67 6.04 -5.14
N ILE A 254 -15.90 5.09 -6.06
CA ILE A 254 -15.04 3.91 -6.23
C ILE A 254 -13.61 4.30 -6.63
N LEU A 255 -13.46 5.23 -7.58
CA LEU A 255 -12.17 5.73 -8.02
C LEU A 255 -11.44 6.44 -6.87
N LEU A 256 -12.16 7.24 -6.08
CA LEU A 256 -11.64 7.89 -4.89
C LEU A 256 -11.13 6.87 -3.84
N LEU A 257 -11.88 5.79 -3.60
CA LEU A 257 -11.44 4.69 -2.71
C LEU A 257 -10.13 4.06 -3.20
N ALA A 258 -10.02 3.81 -4.50
CA ALA A 258 -8.79 3.27 -5.10
C ALA A 258 -7.61 4.23 -4.90
N LEU A 259 -7.81 5.53 -5.12
CA LEU A 259 -6.78 6.54 -4.90
C LEU A 259 -6.35 6.63 -3.44
N LEU A 260 -7.29 6.61 -2.49
CA LEU A 260 -6.97 6.62 -1.06
C LEU A 260 -6.21 5.37 -0.62
N GLY A 261 -6.58 4.20 -1.15
CA GLY A 261 -5.85 2.97 -0.90
C GLY A 261 -4.41 3.01 -1.41
N LEU A 262 -4.22 3.50 -2.64
CA LEU A 262 -2.90 3.71 -3.21
C LEU A 262 -2.07 4.71 -2.40
N ALA A 263 -2.69 5.81 -1.95
CA ALA A 263 -2.03 6.81 -1.11
C ALA A 263 -1.62 6.22 0.25
N ALA A 264 -2.52 5.50 0.93
CA ALA A 264 -2.23 4.86 2.21
C ALA A 264 -1.09 3.83 2.10
N ASN A 265 -1.12 3.01 1.05
CA ASN A 265 -0.04 2.05 0.79
C ASN A 265 1.29 2.76 0.46
N ALA A 266 1.27 3.83 -0.33
CA ALA A 266 2.46 4.62 -0.64
C ALA A 266 3.08 5.22 0.62
N VAL A 267 2.28 5.78 1.54
CA VAL A 267 2.74 6.30 2.83
C VAL A 267 3.45 5.20 3.65
N LEU A 268 2.88 4.01 3.72
CA LEU A 268 3.49 2.89 4.44
C LEU A 268 4.80 2.40 3.80
N VAL A 269 4.87 2.37 2.46
CA VAL A 269 6.11 2.03 1.74
C VAL A 269 7.21 3.06 2.02
N LEU A 270 6.86 4.36 2.02
CA LEU A 270 7.81 5.42 2.36
C LEU A 270 8.29 5.29 3.81
N LEU A 271 7.37 5.00 4.74
CA LEU A 271 7.69 4.78 6.15
C LEU A 271 8.64 3.59 6.32
N GLN A 272 8.36 2.47 5.65
CA GLN A 272 9.23 1.29 5.65
C GLN A 272 10.61 1.59 5.06
N ARG A 273 10.69 2.31 3.93
CA ARG A 273 11.98 2.66 3.33
C ARG A 273 12.83 3.50 4.26
N LYS A 274 12.22 4.41 5.01
CA LYS A 274 12.92 5.27 5.98
C LYS A 274 13.34 4.51 7.24
N LEU A 275 12.47 3.63 7.75
CA LEU A 275 12.70 2.90 8.99
C LEU A 275 13.47 1.60 8.81
N CYS A 276 13.50 0.97 7.63
CA CYS A 276 14.22 -0.27 7.37
C CYS A 276 15.42 -0.07 6.44
N ARG A 277 16.08 1.10 6.47
CA ARG A 277 17.21 1.42 5.58
C ARG A 277 18.35 0.41 5.67
N TRP A 278 18.55 -0.19 6.84
CA TRP A 278 19.60 -1.19 7.07
C TRP A 278 19.30 -2.58 6.48
N SER A 279 18.04 -2.87 6.17
CA SER A 279 17.57 -4.20 5.75
C SER A 279 17.26 -4.28 4.26
N GLN A 280 17.46 -3.20 3.50
CA GLN A 280 17.23 -3.25 2.05
C GLN A 280 18.26 -4.21 1.45
N PRO A 281 17.83 -5.29 0.78
CA PRO A 281 18.74 -6.04 -0.08
C PRO A 281 19.25 -5.04 -1.11
N SER A 282 20.57 -4.94 -1.25
CA SER A 282 21.16 -4.31 -2.43
C SER A 282 20.53 -4.97 -3.65
N GLN A 283 19.67 -4.22 -4.36
CA GLN A 283 19.09 -4.64 -5.63
C GLN A 283 20.17 -4.79 -6.68
#